data_AF-A0AAX1Y8N3-F1
#
_entry.id   AF-A0AAX1Y8N3-F1
#
_cell.length_a   1.000
_cell.length_b   1.000
_cell.length_c   1.000
_cell.angle_alpha   90.00
_cell.angle_beta   90.00
_cell.angle_gamma   90.00
#
_symmetry.space_group_name_H-M   'P 1'
#
loop_
_entity.id
_entity.type
_entity.pdbx_description
1 polymer ?
#
loop_
_entity_poly.entity_id
_entity_poly.type
_entity_poly.pdbx_seq_one_letter_code
_entity_poly.pdbx_strand_id
1 'polypeptide(L)' 'MSKVNHYFQTVFRTFLRHKQYIKNALETDYSNAKLEATNKLIKDIKRLGFGFRNFINFKKRVFITLNIHKKKTYQVLSRY' A
#
# COMPACT_ATOMS: atom_id res chain seq x y z
N MET A 1 -25.54 26.97 -22.71
CA MET A 1 -24.96 26.10 -21.67
C MET A 1 -23.46 26.01 -21.89
N SER A 2 -22.65 26.57 -20.99
CA SER A 2 -21.19 26.51 -21.08
C SER A 2 -20.72 25.06 -20.95
N LYS A 3 -20.06 24.52 -21.98
CA LYS A 3 -19.43 23.19 -21.91
C LYS A 3 -18.46 23.18 -20.74
N VAL A 4 -18.78 22.41 -19.69
CA VAL A 4 -17.86 22.15 -18.58
C VAL A 4 -16.58 21.57 -19.18
N ASN A 5 -15.43 22.14 -18.84
CA ASN A 5 -14.14 21.70 -19.35
C ASN A 5 -13.98 20.17 -19.13
N HIS A 6 -13.57 19.45 -20.18
CA HIS A 6 -13.44 17.99 -20.19
C HIS A 6 -12.56 17.46 -19.03
N TYR A 7 -11.55 18.22 -18.60
CA TYR A 7 -10.74 17.87 -17.43
C TYR A 7 -11.58 17.82 -16.16
N PHE A 8 -12.43 18.82 -15.91
CA PHE A 8 -13.32 18.82 -14.75
C PHE A 8 -14.35 17.70 -14.82
N GLN A 9 -14.85 17.35 -16.00
CA GLN A 9 -15.77 16.21 -16.15
C GLN A 9 -15.12 14.90 -15.67
N THR A 10 -13.86 14.67 -16.05
CA THR A 10 -13.11 13.48 -15.61
C THR A 10 -12.90 13.48 -14.10
N VAL A 11 -12.51 14.63 -13.54
CA VAL A 11 -12.33 14.80 -12.09
C VAL A 11 -13.63 14.50 -11.35
N PHE A 12 -14.76 15.11 -11.73
CA PHE A 12 -16.05 14.88 -11.10
C PHE A 12 -16.50 13.42 -11.20
N ARG A 13 -16.29 12.75 -12.34
CA ARG A 13 -16.60 11.32 -12.50
C ARG A 13 -15.80 10.45 -11.51
N THR A 14 -14.52 10.76 -11.31
CA THR A 14 -13.67 10.06 -10.34
C THR A 14 -14.13 10.33 -8.90
N PHE A 15 -14.41 11.59 -8.55
CA PHE A 15 -14.94 11.94 -7.22
C PHE A 15 -16.25 11.22 -6.91
N LEU A 16 -17.20 11.22 -7.85
CA LEU A 16 -18.48 10.52 -7.68
C LEU A 16 -18.28 9.01 -7.52
N ARG A 17 -17.40 8.40 -8.34
CA ARG A 17 -17.06 6.97 -8.24
C ARG A 17 -16.48 6.59 -6.88
N HIS A 18 -15.64 7.44 -6.30
CA HIS A 18 -14.93 7.15 -5.06
C HIS A 18 -15.52 7.85 -3.82
N LYS A 19 -16.72 8.42 -3.93
CA LYS A 19 -17.37 9.22 -2.88
C LYS A 19 -17.38 8.53 -1.51
N GLN A 20 -17.71 7.25 -1.46
CA GLN A 20 -17.75 6.49 -0.21
C GLN A 20 -16.37 6.39 0.45
N TYR A 21 -15.31 6.13 -0.33
CA TYR A 21 -13.94 6.04 0.20
C TYR A 21 -13.44 7.39 0.69
N ILE A 22 -13.77 8.47 -0.01
CA ILE A 22 -13.44 9.84 0.41
C ILE A 22 -14.14 10.15 1.73
N LYS A 23 -15.43 9.82 1.85
CA LYS A 23 -16.18 9.99 3.11
C LYS A 23 -15.53 9.19 4.25
N ASN A 24 -15.23 7.91 4.02
CA ASN A 24 -14.55 7.08 5.01
C ASN A 24 -13.18 7.65 5.42
N ALA A 25 -12.41 8.21 4.49
CA ALA A 25 -11.11 8.82 4.78
C ALA A 25 -11.22 10.10 5.64
N LEU A 26 -12.35 10.81 5.58
CA LEU A 26 -12.61 11.99 6.41
C LEU A 26 -13.19 11.64 7.78
N GLU A 27 -13.94 10.55 7.88
CA GLU A 27 -14.63 10.13 9.11
C GLU A 27 -13.79 9.17 9.96
N THR A 28 -12.82 8.48 9.38
CA THR A 28 -12.00 7.50 10.11
C THR A 28 -10.66 8.09 10.53
N ASP A 29 -10.21 7.72 11.73
CA ASP A 29 -8.88 8.09 12.26
C ASP A 29 -7.73 7.25 11.69
N TYR A 30 -8.01 6.40 10.69
CA TYR A 30 -7.01 5.54 10.10
C TYR A 30 -6.08 6.32 9.17
N SER A 31 -4.78 6.30 9.48
CA SER A 31 -3.75 6.93 8.65
C SER A 31 -2.98 5.93 7.81
N ASN A 32 -2.75 6.26 6.54
CA ASN A 32 -1.86 5.51 5.64
C ASN A 32 -0.36 5.69 6.01
N ALA A 33 -0.03 6.55 6.98
CA ALA A 33 1.36 6.88 7.32
C ALA A 33 2.22 5.65 7.65
N LYS A 34 1.68 4.68 8.38
CA LYS A 34 2.40 3.45 8.73
C LYS A 34 2.72 2.58 7.51
N LEU A 35 1.80 2.51 6.55
CA LEU A 35 1.98 1.79 5.29
C LEU A 35 3.02 2.49 4.41
N GLU A 36 2.94 3.82 4.29
CA GLU A 36 3.92 4.61 3.54
C GLU A 36 5.34 4.52 4.12
N ALA A 37 5.47 4.57 5.45
CA ALA A 37 6.76 4.38 6.13
C ALA A 37 7.35 3.00 5.79
N THR A 38 6.52 1.95 5.81
CA THR A 38 6.95 0.59 5.45
C THR A 38 7.36 0.50 3.97
N ASN A 39 6.58 1.09 3.06
CA ASN A 39 6.89 1.12 1.63
C ASN A 39 8.21 1.84 1.34
N LYS A 40 8.48 2.94 2.04
CA LYS A 40 9.76 3.67 1.93
C LYS A 40 10.93 2.78 2.35
N LEU A 41 10.84 2.12 3.50
CA LEU A 41 11.89 1.22 3.99
C LEU A 41 12.18 0.08 2.99
N ILE A 42 11.14 -0.54 2.41
CA ILE A 42 11.31 -1.59 1.39
C ILE A 42 12.02 -1.05 0.15
N LYS A 43 11.66 0.15 -0.31
CA LYS A 43 12.32 0.83 -1.46
C LYS A 43 13.78 1.14 -1.15
N ASP A 44 14.09 1.57 0.07
CA ASP A 44 15.45 1.88 0.50
C ASP A 44 16.32 0.60 0.57
N ILE A 45 15.80 -0.49 1.14
CA ILE A 45 16.48 -1.80 1.15
C ILE A 45 16.76 -2.28 -0.27
N LYS A 46 15.79 -2.13 -1.19
CA LYS A 46 15.97 -2.49 -2.61
C LYS A 46 17.07 -1.65 -3.25
N ARG A 47 17.13 -0.36 -2.95
CA ARG A 47 18.12 0.57 -3.48
C ARG A 47 19.53 0.24 -2.98
N LEU A 48 19.68 -0.02 -1.68
CA LEU A 48 20.95 -0.44 -1.07
C LEU A 48 21.46 -1.77 -1.65
N GLY A 49 20.54 -2.66 -2.03
CA GLY A 49 20.88 -3.93 -2.70
C GLY A 49 21.16 -3.82 -4.20
N PHE A 50 21.11 -2.60 -4.78
CA PHE A 50 21.14 -2.37 -6.23
C PHE A 50 20.12 -3.23 -6.99
N GLY A 51 18.93 -3.39 -6.40
CA GLY A 51 17.87 -4.27 -6.87
C GLY A 51 17.78 -5.59 -6.10
N PHE A 52 17.11 -6.58 -6.69
CA PHE A 52 17.06 -7.94 -6.17
C PHE A 52 17.16 -8.95 -7.31
N ARG A 53 18.24 -9.73 -7.33
CA ARG A 53 18.38 -10.86 -8.26
C ARG A 53 17.55 -12.08 -7.84
N ASN A 54 17.25 -12.18 -6.54
CA ASN A 54 16.47 -13.27 -5.97
C ASN A 54 15.44 -12.71 -4.97
N PHE A 55 14.16 -12.94 -5.24
CA PHE A 55 13.05 -12.45 -4.41
C PHE A 55 13.05 -13.03 -3.00
N ILE A 56 13.40 -14.31 -2.82
CA ILE A 56 13.47 -14.96 -1.51
C ILE A 56 14.52 -14.26 -0.63
N ASN A 57 15.68 -13.94 -1.19
CA ASN A 57 16.73 -13.23 -0.47
C ASN A 57 16.34 -11.79 -0.14
N PHE A 58 15.66 -11.09 -1.06
CA PHE A 58 15.13 -9.75 -0.80
C PHE A 58 14.08 -9.77 0.33
N LYS A 59 13.13 -10.70 0.25
CA LYS A 59 12.10 -10.91 1.28
C LYS A 59 12.74 -11.16 2.64
N LYS A 60 13.76 -12.05 2.72
CA LYS A 60 14.51 -12.31 3.96
C LYS A 60 15.15 -11.02 4.52
N ARG A 61 15.79 -10.20 3.68
CA ARG A 61 16.39 -8.91 4.11
C ARG A 61 15.34 -7.94 4.65
N VAL A 62 14.18 -7.83 4.00
CA VAL A 62 13.06 -7.00 4.47
C VAL A 62 12.56 -7.47 5.84
N PHE A 63 12.36 -8.78 6.03
CA PHE A 63 11.91 -9.32 7.33
C PHE A 63 12.91 -9.05 8.45
N ILE A 64 14.22 -9.22 8.19
CA ILE A 64 15.27 -8.94 9.17
C ILE A 64 15.31 -7.45 9.51
N THR A 65 15.28 -6.58 8.50
CA THR A 65 15.39 -5.12 8.69
C THR A 65 14.19 -4.54 9.44
N LEU A 66 12.99 -5.04 9.16
CA LEU A 66 11.79 -4.63 9.88
C LEU A 66 11.67 -5.30 11.26
N ASN A 67 12.64 -6.14 11.63
CA ASN A 67 12.62 -6.99 12.83
C ASN A 67 11.26 -7.71 13.04
N ILE A 68 10.60 -8.05 11.92
CA ILE A 68 9.33 -8.77 11.97
C ILE A 68 9.72 -10.22 12.24
N HIS A 69 9.69 -10.61 13.51
CA HIS A 69 9.71 -12.01 13.85
C HIS A 69 8.58 -12.68 13.08
N LYS A 70 8.92 -13.68 12.28
CA LYS A 70 7.91 -14.56 11.71
C LYS A 70 7.27 -15.25 12.91
N LYS A 71 6.19 -14.68 13.46
CA LYS A 71 5.30 -15.42 14.37
C LYS A 71 5.03 -16.71 13.62
N LYS A 72 5.23 -17.87 14.26
CA LYS A 72 4.78 -19.15 13.70
C LYS A 72 3.27 -19.02 13.52
N THR A 73 2.83 -18.49 12.39
CA THR A 73 1.47 -18.67 11.93
C THR A 73 1.43 -20.15 11.63
N TYR A 74 0.85 -20.93 12.54
CA TYR A 74 0.38 -22.26 12.19
C TYR A 74 -0.37 -22.10 10.87
N GLN A 75 0.10 -22.82 9.85
CA GLN A 75 -0.63 -22.93 8.60
C GLN A 75 -1.94 -23.63 8.96
N VAL A 76 -2.95 -22.86 9.37
CA VAL A 76 -4.32 -23.35 9.41
C VAL A 76 -4.82 -23.29 7.97
N LEU A 77 -4.27 -24.17 7.15
CA LEU A 77 -4.83 -24.53 5.86
C LEU A 77 -5.54 -25.87 6.06
N SER A 78 -6.79 -25.92 5.60
CA SER A 78 -7.67 -27.09 5.52
C SER A 78 -8.44 -27.47 6.78
N ARG A 79 -9.48 -26.68 7.08
CA ARG A 79 -10.79 -27.22 7.51
C ARG A 79 -11.90 -26.36 6.93
N TYR A 80 -12.04 -26.39 5.61
CA TYR A 80 -13.28 -26.35 4.83
C TYR A 80 -12.95 -26.84 3.42
#